data_AF-A0AAV2PQP5-F1
#
_entry.id   AF-A0AAV2PQP5-F1
#
_cell.length_a   1.000
_cell.length_b   1.000
_cell.length_c   1.000
_cell.angle_alpha   90.00
_cell.angle_beta   90.00
_cell.angle_gamma   90.00
#
_symmetry.space_group_name_H-M   'P 1'
#
loop_
_entity.id
_entity.type
_entity.pdbx_description
1 polymer ?
#
loop_
_entity_poly.entity_id
_entity_poly.type
_entity_poly.pdbx_seq_one_letter_code
_entity_poly.pdbx_strand_id
1 'polypeptide(L)'
;MDTAALERMMAEDVSAGKKPLMVLANAGGGALGGVDNVGRIQELCNSNDAWLHVEGHALAAITLPNAPNLPAKVGDSMTLPLSLWLGVPSLPYITLYRAYEASAMHAAGLTSLSLHVRLSCLPLWSTLQTLGQTGVTSRLQHAFELSQYLQRHLVTLPLVRLLSPSPPAGDNLATIQDIVTKPVSTKLLCRSVRPHAGGVFSRHVRATGSGSSRNPEYYDNLNSWLGQVVRRDVGSIPLELVQLETAGLVLRWSPLEGPETHQITLAHVDHLLHSLNHQLEILNATVKQRKAFAELVASSNNLELVEIPGWAGLGGVRYLIDLWLTPDLDPETAKADANALNVHLVQKLKATDSAFSLGEGADGHNCVRFGMVTAETDISELLALVLNTGKEIESSSKILEQMTDIVQKGIEAATEDLKRENEERLWQEGIVRHIPIVGSLYNWFSPPPPPGIKGRALDLTAGVLESTENIYQYHMQIRHGATPPRAETKLPPAPSVQTTVTPTSASSPSHSRTSSTTSGQ
;
A
#
# COMPACT_ATOMS: atom_id res chain seq x y z
N MET A 1 -23.44 18.82 19.65
CA MET A 1 -23.26 20.18 20.18
C MET A 1 -23.37 20.17 21.71
N ASP A 2 -22.45 20.86 22.39
CA ASP A 2 -22.53 21.07 23.85
C ASP A 2 -23.48 22.25 24.14
N THR A 3 -24.63 21.94 24.76
CA THR A 3 -25.65 22.94 25.07
C THR A 3 -25.22 23.91 26.16
N ALA A 4 -24.32 23.52 27.07
CA ALA A 4 -23.82 24.42 28.12
C ALA A 4 -22.83 25.45 27.57
N ALA A 5 -22.01 25.05 26.59
CA ALA A 5 -21.17 25.98 25.85
C ALA A 5 -22.02 26.95 25.01
N LEU A 6 -23.06 26.46 24.34
CA LEU A 6 -24.00 27.30 23.59
C LEU A 6 -24.67 28.35 24.49
N GLU A 7 -25.18 27.94 25.65
CA GLU A 7 -25.81 28.85 26.62
C GLU A 7 -24.86 29.96 27.09
N ARG A 8 -23.59 29.62 27.36
CA ARG A 8 -22.54 30.59 27.69
C ARG A 8 -22.27 31.56 26.53
N MET A 9 -22.11 31.05 25.32
CA MET A 9 -21.88 31.89 24.13
C MET A 9 -23.02 32.87 23.88
N MET A 10 -24.28 32.40 23.99
CA MET A 10 -25.44 33.28 23.84
C MET A 10 -25.49 34.36 24.91
N ALA A 11 -25.19 34.00 26.17
CA ALA A 11 -25.15 34.97 27.28
C ALA A 11 -24.03 36.01 27.09
N GLU A 12 -22.85 35.60 26.62
CA GLU A 12 -21.73 36.48 26.29
C GLU A 12 -22.10 37.46 25.18
N ASP A 13 -22.71 36.97 24.09
CA ASP A 13 -23.16 37.83 22.99
C ASP A 13 -24.21 38.85 23.43
N VAL A 14 -25.18 38.44 24.26
CA VAL A 14 -26.17 39.36 24.86
C VAL A 14 -25.49 40.39 25.75
N SER A 15 -24.51 40.00 26.56
CA SER A 15 -23.75 40.92 27.42
C SER A 15 -22.90 41.92 26.63
N ALA A 16 -22.45 41.52 25.44
CA ALA A 16 -21.73 42.36 24.48
C ALA A 16 -22.66 43.26 23.64
N GLY A 17 -23.98 43.26 23.91
CA GLY A 17 -24.97 44.04 23.17
C GLY A 17 -25.29 43.50 21.77
N LYS A 18 -24.93 42.25 21.47
CA LYS A 18 -25.30 41.57 20.23
C LYS A 18 -26.61 40.81 20.40
N LYS A 19 -27.30 40.53 19.29
CA LYS A 19 -28.52 39.70 19.27
C LYS A 19 -28.21 38.32 18.68
N PRO A 20 -28.35 37.22 19.45
CA PRO A 20 -28.35 35.88 18.88
C PRO A 20 -29.47 35.74 17.85
N LEU A 21 -29.13 35.40 16.61
CA LEU A 21 -30.08 35.40 15.49
C LEU A 21 -30.67 34.02 15.21
N MET A 22 -29.81 33.03 15.01
CA MET A 22 -30.20 31.69 14.58
C MET A 22 -29.24 30.64 15.11
N VAL A 23 -29.79 29.47 15.47
CA VAL A 23 -29.04 28.26 15.80
C VAL A 23 -29.36 27.17 14.77
N LEU A 24 -28.31 26.58 14.20
CA LEU A 24 -28.41 25.43 13.31
C LEU A 24 -28.15 24.16 14.15
N ALA A 25 -29.19 23.35 14.35
CA ALA A 25 -29.09 22.08 15.07
C ALA A 25 -29.04 20.91 14.11
N ASN A 26 -28.14 19.96 14.37
CA ASN A 26 -27.96 18.78 13.56
C ASN A 26 -28.69 17.57 14.17
N ALA A 27 -29.60 16.96 13.41
CA ALA A 27 -30.39 15.79 13.75
C ALA A 27 -29.98 14.60 12.87
N GLY A 28 -28.86 13.96 13.21
CA GLY A 28 -28.39 12.78 12.50
C GLY A 28 -27.69 13.11 11.19
N GLY A 29 -26.92 14.20 11.16
CA GLY A 29 -26.08 14.61 10.05
C GLY A 29 -24.58 14.56 10.40
N GLY A 30 -23.75 14.97 9.45
CA GLY A 30 -22.30 14.82 9.53
C GLY A 30 -21.83 13.36 9.35
N ALA A 31 -20.52 13.15 9.43
CA ALA A 31 -19.91 11.85 9.15
C ALA A 31 -20.30 10.71 10.11
N LEU A 32 -20.73 11.04 11.34
CA LEU A 32 -21.05 10.05 12.38
C LEU A 32 -22.55 9.94 12.69
N GLY A 33 -23.40 10.72 12.03
CA GLY A 33 -24.84 10.75 12.31
C GLY A 33 -25.16 11.24 13.73
N GLY A 34 -24.41 12.25 14.21
CA GLY A 34 -24.63 12.84 15.52
C GLY A 34 -25.99 13.53 15.63
N VAL A 35 -26.69 13.32 16.73
CA VAL A 35 -27.97 13.98 17.01
C VAL A 35 -27.79 14.94 18.19
N ASP A 36 -28.00 16.22 17.92
CA ASP A 36 -28.00 17.25 18.95
C ASP A 36 -29.22 17.13 19.86
N ASN A 37 -29.11 17.66 21.09
CA ASN A 37 -30.25 17.75 22.00
C ASN A 37 -31.19 18.89 21.56
N VAL A 38 -31.94 18.67 20.47
CA VAL A 38 -32.86 19.65 19.87
C VAL A 38 -33.87 20.18 20.90
N GLY A 39 -34.26 19.35 21.88
CA GLY A 39 -35.13 19.76 22.98
C GLY A 39 -34.54 20.90 23.81
N ARG A 40 -33.32 20.71 24.33
CA ARG A 40 -32.61 21.72 25.13
C ARG A 40 -32.23 22.95 24.30
N ILE A 41 -31.83 22.75 23.04
CA ILE A 41 -31.50 23.86 22.13
C ILE A 41 -32.73 24.73 21.87
N GLN A 42 -33.90 24.13 21.70
CA GLN A 42 -35.15 24.86 21.51
C GLN A 42 -35.51 25.72 22.72
N GLU A 43 -35.29 25.24 23.94
CA GLU A 43 -35.47 26.05 25.16
C GLU A 43 -34.55 27.26 25.20
N LEU A 44 -33.28 27.08 24.82
CA LEU A 44 -32.30 28.17 24.76
C LEU A 44 -32.66 29.20 23.68
N CYS A 45 -33.10 28.74 22.50
CA CYS A 45 -33.53 29.59 21.41
C CYS A 45 -34.77 30.42 21.80
N ASN A 46 -35.77 29.78 22.41
CA ASN A 46 -36.96 30.46 22.91
C ASN A 46 -36.65 31.51 23.98
N SER A 47 -35.67 31.25 24.85
CA SER A 47 -35.29 32.17 25.94
C SER A 47 -34.57 33.42 25.44
N ASN A 48 -33.92 33.33 24.27
CA ASN A 48 -33.09 34.40 23.69
C ASN A 48 -33.69 34.98 22.40
N ASP A 49 -34.93 34.65 22.05
CA ASP A 49 -35.59 35.09 20.80
C ASP A 49 -34.75 34.78 19.54
N ALA A 50 -34.15 33.59 19.50
CA ALA A 50 -33.34 33.11 18.39
C ALA A 50 -34.09 32.05 17.56
N TRP A 51 -33.86 32.04 16.25
CA TRP A 51 -34.48 31.09 15.33
C TRP A 51 -33.81 29.72 15.38
N LEU A 52 -34.57 28.62 15.49
CA LEU A 52 -34.01 27.26 15.44
C LEU A 52 -34.25 26.61 14.08
N HIS A 53 -33.17 26.33 13.35
CA HIS A 53 -33.19 25.51 12.14
C HIS A 53 -32.65 24.10 12.43
N VAL A 54 -33.32 23.06 11.93
CA VAL A 54 -32.92 21.67 12.14
C VAL A 54 -32.66 20.97 10.80
N GLU A 55 -31.49 20.37 10.66
CA GLU A 55 -31.12 19.60 9.46
C GLU A 55 -30.58 18.22 9.84
N GLY A 56 -30.68 17.23 8.94
CA GLY A 56 -30.06 15.92 9.13
C GLY A 56 -30.98 14.73 8.85
N HIS A 57 -30.39 13.54 8.72
CA HIS A 57 -31.09 12.35 8.23
C HIS A 57 -32.04 11.73 9.24
N ALA A 58 -31.89 12.01 10.54
CA ALA A 58 -32.80 11.49 11.56
C ALA A 58 -34.20 12.11 11.44
N LEU A 59 -34.34 13.25 10.76
CA LEU A 59 -35.63 13.85 10.43
C LEU A 59 -36.50 12.94 9.56
N ALA A 60 -35.91 12.00 8.79
CA ALA A 60 -36.68 11.01 8.04
C ALA A 60 -37.52 10.11 8.98
N ALA A 61 -37.18 10.00 10.26
CA ALA A 61 -37.97 9.26 11.23
C ALA A 61 -39.39 9.84 11.41
N ILE A 62 -39.62 11.12 11.10
CA ILE A 62 -40.93 11.79 11.19
C ILE A 62 -41.95 11.15 10.25
N THR A 63 -41.52 10.50 9.16
CA THR A 63 -42.42 9.82 8.21
C THR A 63 -42.85 8.42 8.65
N LEU A 64 -42.29 7.91 9.75
CA LEU A 64 -42.66 6.61 10.30
C LEU A 64 -44.10 6.67 10.84
N PRO A 65 -44.87 5.57 10.75
CA PRO A 65 -46.23 5.53 11.27
C PRO A 65 -46.16 5.50 12.79
N ASN A 66 -46.15 6.69 13.41
CA ASN A 66 -46.18 6.85 14.86
C ASN A 66 -47.40 7.70 15.26
N ALA A 67 -48.20 7.17 16.18
CA ALA A 67 -49.60 7.53 16.37
C ALA A 67 -49.94 8.92 16.97
N PRO A 68 -49.11 9.69 17.73
CA PRO A 68 -49.64 10.91 18.38
C PRO A 68 -49.23 12.26 17.82
N ASN A 69 -48.07 12.41 17.16
CA ASN A 69 -47.39 13.71 17.11
C ASN A 69 -47.33 14.34 15.72
N LEU A 70 -48.48 14.40 15.04
CA LEU A 70 -48.69 15.36 13.97
C LEU A 70 -49.51 16.55 14.48
N PRO A 71 -49.02 17.79 14.38
CA PRO A 71 -47.76 18.20 13.74
C PRO A 71 -46.54 18.01 14.66
N ALA A 72 -45.46 17.45 14.08
CA ALA A 72 -44.15 17.36 14.70
C ALA A 72 -43.59 18.76 14.99
N LYS A 73 -43.46 19.14 16.28
CA LYS A 73 -42.83 20.41 16.68
C LYS A 73 -41.33 20.23 16.86
N VAL A 74 -40.58 20.31 15.76
CA VAL A 74 -39.11 20.23 15.75
C VAL A 74 -38.57 21.51 15.10
N GLY A 75 -38.02 22.42 15.91
CA GLY A 75 -37.51 23.71 15.43
C GLY A 75 -38.56 24.66 14.84
N ASP A 76 -38.08 25.81 14.35
CA ASP A 76 -38.86 26.79 13.59
C ASP A 76 -38.77 26.53 12.09
N SER A 77 -37.69 25.89 11.64
CA SER A 77 -37.53 25.40 10.28
C SER A 77 -36.74 24.11 10.23
N MET A 78 -36.90 23.36 9.15
CA MET A 78 -36.13 22.15 8.89
C MET A 78 -35.86 21.95 7.40
N THR A 79 -34.70 21.41 7.06
CA THR A 79 -34.36 21.04 5.68
C THR A 79 -34.33 19.52 5.51
N LEU A 80 -35.06 19.04 4.50
CA LEU A 80 -35.27 17.64 4.18
C LEU A 80 -34.55 17.29 2.86
N PRO A 81 -33.45 16.51 2.90
CA PRO A 81 -32.74 16.07 1.71
C PRO A 81 -33.42 14.85 1.07
N LEU A 82 -34.62 15.03 0.52
CA LEU A 82 -35.41 13.93 -0.06
C LEU A 82 -34.73 13.21 -1.22
N SER A 83 -33.85 13.89 -1.96
CA SER A 83 -33.06 13.27 -3.03
C SER A 83 -32.17 12.14 -2.53
N LEU A 84 -31.54 12.35 -1.36
CA LEU A 84 -30.73 11.33 -0.68
C LEU A 84 -31.65 10.23 -0.16
N TRP A 85 -32.64 10.61 0.66
CA TRP A 85 -33.50 9.66 1.36
C TRP A 85 -34.29 8.73 0.43
N LEU A 86 -34.74 9.23 -0.72
CA LEU A 86 -35.51 8.44 -1.69
C LEU A 86 -34.64 7.91 -2.84
N GLY A 87 -33.35 8.26 -2.89
CA GLY A 87 -32.42 7.82 -3.93
C GLY A 87 -32.78 8.36 -5.31
N VAL A 88 -33.35 9.57 -5.39
CA VAL A 88 -33.80 10.21 -6.64
C VAL A 88 -33.03 11.52 -6.83
N PRO A 89 -31.97 11.54 -7.67
CA PRO A 89 -31.07 12.71 -7.80
C PRO A 89 -31.74 13.99 -8.30
N SER A 90 -32.87 13.88 -9.02
CA SER A 90 -33.60 15.02 -9.57
C SER A 90 -34.47 15.77 -8.55
N LEU A 91 -34.61 15.25 -7.33
CA LEU A 91 -35.39 15.89 -6.28
C LEU A 91 -34.65 17.11 -5.70
N PRO A 92 -35.36 18.22 -5.44
CA PRO A 92 -34.78 19.35 -4.72
C PRO A 92 -34.67 19.06 -3.22
N TYR A 93 -33.81 19.83 -2.55
CA TYR A 93 -33.90 19.97 -1.09
C TYR A 93 -35.17 20.74 -0.73
N ILE A 94 -35.89 20.28 0.30
CA ILE A 94 -37.13 20.91 0.74
C ILE A 94 -36.91 21.53 2.11
N THR A 95 -37.14 22.83 2.23
CA THR A 95 -37.10 23.53 3.51
C THR A 95 -38.51 23.83 3.97
N LEU A 96 -38.92 23.26 5.10
CA LEU A 96 -40.17 23.57 5.78
C LEU A 96 -39.89 24.61 6.86
N TYR A 97 -40.77 25.58 7.02
CA TYR A 97 -40.62 26.63 8.02
C TYR A 97 -41.96 27.06 8.59
N ARG A 98 -41.93 27.57 9.82
CA ARG A 98 -43.08 28.15 10.48
C ARG A 98 -43.35 29.55 9.93
N ALA A 99 -44.51 29.73 9.29
CA ALA A 99 -44.97 31.04 8.86
C ALA A 99 -45.43 31.86 10.06
N TYR A 100 -44.61 32.83 10.49
CA TYR A 100 -44.96 33.79 11.56
C TYR A 100 -45.83 34.93 11.02
N GLU A 101 -45.40 35.58 9.94
CA GLU A 101 -46.08 36.74 9.37
C GLU A 101 -45.91 36.78 7.85
N ALA A 102 -46.99 37.06 7.11
CA ALA A 102 -46.97 37.09 5.65
C ALA A 102 -46.07 38.20 5.07
N SER A 103 -45.98 39.33 5.77
CA SER A 103 -45.09 40.47 5.47
C SER A 103 -43.62 40.06 5.53
N ALA A 104 -43.22 39.35 6.58
CA ALA A 104 -41.85 38.85 6.77
C ALA A 104 -41.48 37.80 5.70
N MET A 105 -42.39 36.89 5.36
CA MET A 105 -42.17 35.92 4.27
C MET A 105 -41.97 36.60 2.92
N HIS A 106 -42.74 37.65 2.64
CA HIS A 106 -42.61 38.44 1.42
C HIS A 106 -41.29 39.21 1.38
N ALA A 107 -40.93 39.88 2.47
CA ALA A 107 -39.66 40.60 2.60
C ALA A 107 -38.45 39.67 2.47
N ALA A 108 -38.54 38.44 2.97
CA ALA A 108 -37.53 37.40 2.82
C ALA A 108 -37.46 36.80 1.40
N GLY A 109 -38.35 37.22 0.49
CA GLY A 109 -38.39 36.72 -0.89
C GLY A 109 -38.94 35.29 -1.03
N LEU A 110 -39.42 34.67 0.04
CA LEU A 110 -39.89 33.27 0.06
C LEU A 110 -41.21 33.07 -0.70
N THR A 111 -41.97 34.15 -0.93
CA THR A 111 -43.18 34.15 -1.75
C THR A 111 -42.94 34.62 -3.19
N SER A 112 -41.68 34.94 -3.55
CA SER A 112 -41.35 35.45 -4.88
C SER A 112 -41.30 34.31 -5.90
N LEU A 113 -42.32 34.22 -6.76
CA LEU A 113 -42.37 33.26 -7.85
C LEU A 113 -41.45 33.73 -8.98
N SER A 114 -40.21 33.21 -8.99
CA SER A 114 -39.28 33.44 -10.09
C SER A 114 -39.64 32.53 -11.27
N LEU A 115 -40.28 33.07 -12.30
CA LEU A 115 -40.72 32.35 -13.52
C LEU A 115 -39.55 31.79 -14.36
N HIS A 116 -38.31 32.19 -14.08
CA HIS A 116 -37.09 31.66 -14.72
C HIS A 116 -36.57 30.37 -14.05
N VAL A 117 -37.17 29.92 -12.95
CA VAL A 117 -36.76 28.73 -12.21
C VAL A 117 -37.41 27.48 -12.82
N ARG A 118 -36.61 26.42 -13.01
CA ARG A 118 -37.13 25.10 -13.42
C ARG A 118 -38.25 24.67 -12.46
N LEU A 119 -39.29 23.99 -12.96
CA LEU A 119 -40.39 23.50 -12.12
C LEU A 119 -39.93 22.35 -11.20
N SER A 120 -39.23 22.68 -10.11
CA SER A 120 -38.63 21.72 -9.18
C SER A 120 -39.65 20.89 -8.42
N CYS A 121 -40.94 21.27 -8.46
CA CYS A 121 -42.01 20.49 -7.87
C CYS A 121 -42.46 19.28 -8.71
N LEU A 122 -42.20 19.25 -10.04
CA LEU A 122 -42.63 18.10 -10.87
C LEU A 122 -41.93 16.79 -10.50
N PRO A 123 -40.59 16.74 -10.36
CA PRO A 123 -39.92 15.52 -9.93
C PRO A 123 -40.41 15.02 -8.57
N LEU A 124 -40.64 15.95 -7.64
CA LEU A 124 -41.19 15.66 -6.32
C LEU A 124 -42.60 15.07 -6.42
N TRP A 125 -43.49 15.76 -7.14
CA TRP A 125 -44.86 15.33 -7.32
C TRP A 125 -44.92 13.95 -7.97
N SER A 126 -44.18 13.74 -9.06
CA SER A 126 -44.10 12.44 -9.74
C SER A 126 -43.60 11.34 -8.81
N THR A 127 -42.55 11.60 -8.02
CA THR A 127 -41.99 10.61 -7.10
C THR A 127 -42.99 10.24 -6.00
N LEU A 128 -43.67 11.23 -5.42
CA LEU A 128 -44.71 10.98 -4.40
C LEU A 128 -45.93 10.25 -4.97
N GLN A 129 -46.32 10.53 -6.21
CA GLN A 129 -47.40 9.81 -6.89
C GLN A 129 -47.03 8.36 -7.19
N THR A 130 -45.79 8.10 -7.64
CA THR A 130 -45.34 6.73 -7.95
C THR A 130 -45.12 5.89 -6.70
N LEU A 131 -44.52 6.45 -5.64
CA LEU A 131 -44.26 5.71 -4.40
C LEU A 131 -45.49 5.61 -3.50
N GLY A 132 -46.35 6.62 -3.53
CA GLY A 132 -47.40 6.80 -2.53
C GLY A 132 -46.84 7.01 -1.12
N GLN A 133 -47.75 7.24 -0.17
CA GLN A 133 -47.38 7.39 1.24
C GLN A 133 -46.73 6.12 1.80
N THR A 134 -47.32 4.96 1.48
CA THR A 134 -46.86 3.65 1.95
C THR A 134 -45.48 3.30 1.42
N GLY A 135 -45.17 3.60 0.15
CA GLY A 135 -43.86 3.36 -0.43
C GLY A 135 -42.78 4.24 0.20
N VAL A 136 -43.06 5.53 0.44
CA VAL A 136 -42.11 6.43 1.13
C VAL A 136 -41.84 5.94 2.56
N THR A 137 -42.89 5.68 3.34
CA THR A 137 -42.72 5.21 4.72
C THR A 137 -42.00 3.86 4.80
N SER A 138 -42.36 2.90 3.95
CA SER A 138 -41.71 1.58 3.90
C SER A 138 -40.21 1.68 3.57
N ARG A 139 -39.85 2.51 2.58
CA ARG A 139 -38.47 2.77 2.20
C ARG A 139 -37.62 3.33 3.34
N LEU A 140 -38.13 4.35 4.02
CA LEU A 140 -37.42 5.00 5.13
C LEU A 140 -37.36 4.10 6.37
N GLN A 141 -38.43 3.35 6.66
CA GLN A 141 -38.44 2.35 7.71
C GLN A 141 -37.37 1.27 7.46
N HIS A 142 -37.33 0.73 6.23
CA HIS A 142 -36.35 -0.27 5.83
C HIS A 142 -34.91 0.23 5.99
N ALA A 143 -34.63 1.47 5.58
CA ALA A 143 -33.31 2.09 5.77
C ALA A 143 -32.89 2.14 7.25
N PHE A 144 -33.81 2.48 8.15
CA PHE A 144 -33.53 2.47 9.59
C PHE A 144 -33.37 1.07 10.17
N GLU A 145 -34.13 0.09 9.69
CA GLU A 145 -33.98 -1.32 10.07
C GLU A 145 -32.61 -1.87 9.66
N LEU A 146 -32.15 -1.61 8.43
CA LEU A 146 -30.81 -1.99 7.95
C LEU A 146 -29.69 -1.37 8.81
N SER A 147 -29.78 -0.08 9.10
CA SER A 147 -28.79 0.63 9.93
C SER A 147 -28.76 0.06 11.35
N GLN A 148 -29.93 -0.17 11.95
CA GLN A 148 -30.03 -0.76 13.28
C GLN A 148 -29.49 -2.20 13.30
N TYR A 149 -29.81 -3.00 12.29
CA TYR A 149 -29.32 -4.37 12.15
C TYR A 149 -27.80 -4.38 12.09
N LEU A 150 -27.19 -3.63 11.17
CA LEU A 150 -25.74 -3.56 11.05
C LEU A 150 -25.08 -3.12 12.37
N GLN A 151 -25.61 -2.09 13.04
CA GLN A 151 -25.00 -1.59 14.27
C GLN A 151 -25.05 -2.61 15.42
N ARG A 152 -26.12 -3.40 15.54
CA ARG A 152 -26.20 -4.47 16.55
C ARG A 152 -25.09 -5.50 16.35
N HIS A 153 -24.82 -5.87 15.10
CA HIS A 153 -23.74 -6.81 14.78
C HIS A 153 -22.35 -6.18 14.87
N LEU A 154 -22.17 -4.90 14.53
CA LEU A 154 -20.87 -4.24 14.68
C LEU A 154 -20.44 -4.11 16.15
N VAL A 155 -21.40 -3.95 17.08
CA VAL A 155 -21.10 -3.90 18.53
C VAL A 155 -20.60 -5.24 19.08
N THR A 156 -20.96 -6.37 18.46
CA THR A 156 -20.46 -7.69 18.90
C THR A 156 -19.03 -7.96 18.44
N LEU A 157 -18.50 -7.18 17.49
CA LEU A 157 -17.15 -7.35 16.98
C LEU A 157 -16.12 -6.66 17.90
N PRO A 158 -15.22 -7.40 18.57
CA PRO A 158 -14.31 -6.83 19.58
C PRO A 158 -13.22 -5.90 19.01
N LEU A 159 -12.96 -6.01 17.70
CA LEU A 159 -11.93 -5.26 16.99
C LEU A 159 -12.46 -3.99 16.29
N VAL A 160 -13.77 -3.78 16.32
CA VAL A 160 -14.42 -2.61 15.73
C VAL A 160 -14.86 -1.68 16.84
N ARG A 161 -14.47 -0.42 16.72
CA ARG A 161 -15.00 0.66 17.54
C ARG A 161 -16.09 1.37 16.76
N LEU A 162 -17.33 1.24 17.23
CA LEU A 162 -18.44 2.03 16.69
C LEU A 162 -18.28 3.49 17.17
N LEU A 163 -18.26 4.43 16.22
CA LEU A 163 -18.14 5.85 16.52
C LEU A 163 -19.48 6.59 16.46
N SER A 164 -20.48 6.01 15.79
CA SER A 164 -21.83 6.57 15.86
C SER A 164 -22.33 6.54 17.31
N PRO A 165 -22.95 7.64 17.78
CA PRO A 165 -23.34 7.76 19.17
C PRO A 165 -24.37 6.69 19.55
N SER A 166 -24.15 6.03 20.69
CA SER A 166 -25.20 5.21 21.31
C SER A 166 -26.31 6.11 21.84
N PRO A 167 -27.58 5.67 21.81
CA PRO A 167 -28.64 6.37 22.51
C PRO A 167 -28.26 6.47 23.99
N PRO A 168 -28.67 7.54 24.67
CA PRO A 168 -28.37 7.72 26.08
C PRO A 168 -28.97 6.56 26.88
N ALA A 169 -28.24 6.09 27.89
CA ALA A 169 -28.77 5.13 28.85
C ALA A 169 -30.05 5.72 29.49
N GLY A 170 -31.21 5.14 29.18
CA GLY A 170 -32.53 5.60 29.66
C GLY A 170 -33.62 5.64 28.58
N ASP A 171 -33.27 5.74 27.30
CA ASP A 171 -34.24 5.67 26.20
C ASP A 171 -34.57 4.19 25.88
N ASN A 172 -35.62 3.64 26.51
CA ASN A 172 -36.08 2.24 26.38
C ASN A 172 -36.66 1.87 24.99
N LEU A 173 -36.47 2.70 23.96
CA LEU A 173 -36.90 2.45 22.57
C LEU A 173 -35.76 1.71 21.83
N ALA A 174 -35.62 0.42 22.11
CA ALA A 174 -34.50 -0.38 21.62
C ALA A 174 -34.59 -0.77 20.13
N THR A 175 -35.78 -0.74 19.52
CA THR A 175 -36.01 -1.23 18.15
C THR A 175 -36.88 -0.27 17.33
N ILE A 176 -36.66 -0.19 16.00
CA ILE A 176 -37.56 0.53 15.08
C ILE A 176 -39.01 0.04 15.20
N GLN A 177 -39.21 -1.27 15.43
CA GLN A 177 -40.53 -1.84 15.70
C GLN A 177 -41.20 -1.28 16.97
N ASP A 178 -40.43 -0.96 18.02
CA ASP A 178 -40.97 -0.29 19.21
C ASP A 178 -41.40 1.15 18.88
N ILE A 179 -40.66 1.84 18.02
CA ILE A 179 -40.96 3.21 17.60
C ILE A 179 -42.23 3.28 16.75
N VAL A 180 -42.48 2.26 15.91
CA VAL A 180 -43.69 2.18 15.09
C VAL A 180 -44.91 1.83 15.95
N THR A 181 -44.74 0.95 16.94
CA THR A 181 -45.87 0.47 17.77
C THR A 181 -46.21 1.40 18.93
N LYS A 182 -45.23 2.12 19.49
CA LYS A 182 -45.41 2.97 20.66
C LYS A 182 -45.44 4.46 20.28
N PRO A 183 -46.29 5.25 20.94
CA PRO A 183 -46.33 6.68 20.77
C PRO A 183 -45.03 7.34 21.24
N VAL A 184 -44.27 7.99 20.35
CA VAL A 184 -43.00 8.67 20.70
C VAL A 184 -43.06 10.16 20.33
N SER A 185 -42.53 11.03 21.20
CA SER A 185 -42.34 12.45 20.89
C SER A 185 -41.34 12.62 19.75
N THR A 186 -41.59 13.55 18.82
CA THR A 186 -40.69 13.77 17.68
C THR A 186 -39.26 14.12 18.09
N LYS A 187 -39.08 14.76 19.26
CA LYS A 187 -37.75 15.08 19.82
C LYS A 187 -36.97 13.81 20.22
N LEU A 188 -37.66 12.85 20.82
CA LEU A 188 -37.09 11.55 21.21
C LEU A 188 -36.92 10.64 19.99
N LEU A 189 -37.81 10.76 19.00
CA LEU A 189 -37.77 10.01 17.75
C LEU A 189 -36.47 10.26 16.97
N CYS A 190 -36.10 11.52 16.76
CA CYS A 190 -34.85 11.88 16.06
C CYS A 190 -33.60 11.42 16.81
N ARG A 191 -33.68 11.25 18.13
CA ARG A 191 -32.58 10.76 18.98
C ARG A 191 -32.48 9.24 19.02
N SER A 192 -33.63 8.56 18.90
CA SER A 192 -33.73 7.09 18.99
C SER A 192 -33.32 6.41 17.70
N VAL A 193 -33.53 7.09 16.57
CA VAL A 193 -33.27 6.54 15.24
C VAL A 193 -31.84 6.84 14.79
N ARG A 194 -31.22 5.86 14.12
CA ARG A 194 -29.82 5.94 13.68
C ARG A 194 -29.72 5.90 12.16
N PRO A 195 -29.51 7.03 11.49
CA PRO A 195 -29.40 7.07 10.03
C PRO A 195 -28.05 6.56 9.50
N HIS A 196 -27.03 6.46 10.35
CA HIS A 196 -25.66 6.10 9.96
C HIS A 196 -25.10 4.95 10.79
N ALA A 197 -24.38 4.05 10.12
CA ALA A 197 -23.49 3.09 10.73
C ALA A 197 -22.05 3.43 10.32
N GLY A 198 -21.34 4.13 11.21
CA GLY A 198 -19.91 4.48 11.03
C GLY A 198 -19.05 3.73 12.04
N GLY A 199 -18.08 2.96 11.55
CA GLY A 199 -17.21 2.11 12.36
C GLY A 199 -15.74 2.26 11.99
N VAL A 200 -14.86 2.04 12.97
CA VAL A 200 -13.41 2.08 12.80
C VAL A 200 -12.82 0.75 13.25
N PHE A 201 -11.90 0.19 12.47
CA PHE A 201 -11.02 -0.85 13.00
C PHE A 201 -10.11 -0.22 14.04
N SER A 202 -10.30 -0.63 15.28
CA SER A 202 -9.46 -0.22 16.40
C SER A 202 -9.24 -1.45 17.24
N ARG A 203 -8.02 -1.99 17.19
CA ARG A 203 -7.55 -2.77 18.33
C ARG A 203 -7.66 -1.82 19.52
N HIS A 204 -8.31 -2.25 20.60
CA HIS A 204 -8.48 -1.47 21.83
C HIS A 204 -7.11 -1.15 22.45
N VAL A 205 -6.36 -0.22 21.86
CA VAL A 205 -5.31 0.51 22.55
C VAL A 205 -6.05 1.67 23.20
N ARG A 206 -6.65 1.40 24.36
CA ARG A 206 -6.84 2.45 25.34
C ARG A 206 -5.42 2.94 25.61
N ALA A 207 -5.00 4.02 24.96
CA ALA A 207 -3.76 4.68 25.29
C ALA A 207 -3.91 5.16 26.73
N THR A 208 -3.48 4.33 27.66
CA THR A 208 -3.24 4.72 29.04
C THR A 208 -2.11 5.75 28.97
N GLY A 209 -2.45 7.04 28.94
CA GLY A 209 -1.51 8.10 29.29
C GLY A 209 -1.17 9.18 28.26
N SER A 210 -1.85 9.32 27.11
CA SER A 210 -1.66 10.54 26.29
C SER A 210 -2.99 11.10 25.80
N GLY A 211 -3.19 12.41 25.97
CA GLY A 211 -4.43 13.14 25.68
C GLY A 211 -4.77 13.30 24.19
N SER A 212 -4.29 12.43 23.32
CA SER A 212 -4.68 12.38 21.91
C SER A 212 -5.69 11.26 21.70
N SER A 213 -6.93 11.61 21.33
CA SER A 213 -8.00 10.65 21.02
C SER A 213 -7.83 9.96 19.65
N ARG A 214 -6.85 10.42 18.85
CA ARG A 214 -6.67 10.05 17.44
C ARG A 214 -5.85 8.77 17.31
N ASN A 215 -6.29 7.88 16.42
CA ASN A 215 -5.56 6.66 16.11
C ASN A 215 -4.22 6.97 15.41
N PRO A 216 -3.16 6.17 15.64
CA PRO A 216 -1.93 6.25 14.86
C PRO A 216 -2.17 6.06 13.35
N GLU A 217 -1.37 6.70 12.52
CA GLU A 217 -1.47 6.66 11.04
C GLU A 217 -1.47 5.24 10.47
N TYR A 218 -0.75 4.30 11.11
CA TYR A 218 -0.80 2.89 10.72
C TYR A 218 -2.21 2.32 10.75
N TYR A 219 -3.03 2.66 11.74
CA TYR A 219 -4.43 2.21 11.78
C TYR A 219 -5.28 2.90 10.71
N ASP A 220 -4.95 4.11 10.29
CA ASP A 220 -5.59 4.76 9.15
C ASP A 220 -5.30 3.96 7.85
N ASN A 221 -4.07 3.49 7.67
CA ASN A 221 -3.72 2.61 6.54
C ASN A 221 -4.47 1.27 6.60
N LEU A 222 -4.59 0.66 7.78
CA LEU A 222 -5.40 -0.55 7.98
C LEU A 222 -6.88 -0.33 7.64
N ASN A 223 -7.46 0.79 8.08
CA ASN A 223 -8.84 1.16 7.76
C ASN A 223 -9.03 1.42 6.26
N SER A 224 -8.04 2.04 5.62
CA SER A 224 -8.04 2.28 4.17
C SER A 224 -8.05 0.95 3.41
N TRP A 225 -7.15 0.04 3.77
CA TRP A 225 -7.10 -1.31 3.19
C TRP A 225 -8.41 -2.08 3.42
N LEU A 226 -8.94 -2.07 4.66
CA LEU A 226 -10.19 -2.73 5.00
C LEU A 226 -11.35 -2.22 4.14
N GLY A 227 -11.49 -0.89 4.02
CA GLY A 227 -12.54 -0.26 3.22
C GLY A 227 -12.44 -0.63 1.74
N GLN A 228 -11.22 -0.67 1.18
CA GLN A 228 -11.01 -1.05 -0.22
C GLN A 228 -11.34 -2.52 -0.48
N VAL A 229 -10.88 -3.43 0.39
CA VAL A 229 -11.11 -4.87 0.22
C VAL A 229 -12.58 -5.22 0.41
N VAL A 230 -13.22 -4.72 1.47
CA VAL A 230 -14.64 -5.00 1.71
C VAL A 230 -15.52 -4.40 0.62
N ARG A 231 -15.19 -3.21 0.10
CA ARG A 231 -15.92 -2.61 -1.03
C ARG A 231 -15.81 -3.48 -2.29
N ARG A 232 -14.64 -4.05 -2.56
CA ARG A 232 -14.42 -4.96 -3.70
C ARG A 232 -15.18 -6.27 -3.53
N ASP A 233 -15.18 -6.83 -2.32
CA ASP A 233 -15.77 -8.15 -2.05
C ASP A 233 -17.31 -8.08 -2.02
N VAL A 234 -17.90 -7.01 -1.46
CA VAL A 234 -19.36 -6.88 -1.30
C VAL A 234 -20.03 -6.24 -2.51
N GLY A 235 -19.45 -5.17 -3.07
CA GLY A 235 -19.89 -4.42 -4.26
C GLY A 235 -21.27 -3.74 -4.21
N SER A 236 -22.23 -4.35 -3.51
CA SER A 236 -23.65 -3.99 -3.42
C SER A 236 -23.95 -2.89 -2.39
N ILE A 237 -23.05 -2.69 -1.41
CA ILE A 237 -23.21 -1.68 -0.37
C ILE A 237 -22.17 -0.56 -0.60
N PRO A 238 -22.61 0.68 -0.81
CA PRO A 238 -21.71 1.82 -1.01
C PRO A 238 -21.06 2.22 0.32
N LEU A 239 -19.94 1.59 0.66
CA LEU A 239 -19.10 1.98 1.79
C LEU A 239 -18.27 3.21 1.44
N GLU A 240 -18.20 4.19 2.32
CA GLU A 240 -17.38 5.39 2.20
C GLU A 240 -16.23 5.39 3.20
N LEU A 241 -15.10 6.01 2.82
CA LEU A 241 -13.98 6.27 3.72
C LEU A 241 -13.99 7.76 4.05
N VAL A 242 -14.05 8.08 5.34
CA VAL A 242 -14.14 9.47 5.82
C VAL A 242 -13.03 9.76 6.81
N GLN A 243 -12.32 10.87 6.64
CA GLN A 243 -11.31 11.31 7.60
C GLN A 243 -11.98 12.13 8.71
N LEU A 244 -11.78 11.72 9.96
CA LEU A 244 -12.22 12.43 11.15
C LEU A 244 -11.00 12.97 11.92
N GLU A 245 -11.11 14.20 12.41
CA GLU A 245 -10.06 14.83 13.22
C GLU A 245 -9.79 14.04 14.52
N THR A 246 -10.85 13.52 15.14
CA THR A 246 -10.78 12.87 16.45
C THR A 246 -10.37 11.41 16.39
N ALA A 247 -10.60 10.72 15.28
CA ALA A 247 -10.49 9.25 15.19
C ALA A 247 -9.65 8.74 14.01
N GLY A 248 -9.26 9.60 13.06
CA GLY A 248 -8.54 9.18 11.86
C GLY A 248 -9.48 8.74 10.73
N LEU A 249 -9.04 7.79 9.90
CA LEU A 249 -9.79 7.29 8.75
C LEU A 249 -10.83 6.25 9.18
N VAL A 250 -12.09 6.44 8.78
CA VAL A 250 -13.23 5.63 9.24
C VAL A 250 -14.05 5.09 8.07
N LEU A 251 -14.64 3.90 8.25
CA LEU A 251 -15.62 3.36 7.32
C LEU A 251 -17.01 3.87 7.71
N ARG A 252 -17.73 4.44 6.75
CA ARG A 252 -19.08 4.97 6.93
C ARG A 252 -20.03 4.34 5.93
N TRP A 253 -21.22 3.99 6.39
CA TRP A 253 -22.35 3.71 5.51
C TRP A 253 -23.65 4.29 6.08
N SER A 254 -24.46 4.86 5.19
CA SER A 254 -25.84 5.25 5.48
C SER A 254 -26.77 4.62 4.45
N PRO A 255 -27.76 3.82 4.88
CA PRO A 255 -28.80 3.32 3.99
C PRO A 255 -29.68 4.43 3.38
N LEU A 256 -29.64 5.64 3.94
CA LEU A 256 -30.37 6.82 3.46
C LEU A 256 -29.59 7.63 2.43
N GLU A 257 -28.35 7.25 2.12
CA GLU A 257 -27.49 7.96 1.19
C GLU A 257 -27.07 7.03 0.06
N GLY A 258 -27.47 7.37 -1.16
CA GLY A 258 -27.02 6.70 -2.37
C GLY A 258 -28.16 6.29 -3.30
N PRO A 259 -27.86 6.12 -4.60
CA PRO A 259 -28.81 5.51 -5.53
C PRO A 259 -29.04 4.04 -5.13
N GLU A 260 -30.28 3.57 -5.28
CA GLU A 260 -30.62 2.14 -5.13
C GLU A 260 -30.45 1.52 -3.73
N THR A 261 -30.17 2.30 -2.68
CA THR A 261 -30.10 1.76 -1.31
C THR A 261 -31.38 1.05 -0.86
N HIS A 262 -32.52 1.44 -1.43
CA HIS A 262 -33.82 0.79 -1.28
C HIS A 262 -33.87 -0.67 -1.72
N GLN A 263 -32.94 -1.12 -2.56
CA GLN A 263 -32.84 -2.50 -3.03
C GLN A 263 -31.95 -3.37 -2.12
N ILE A 264 -31.24 -2.75 -1.17
CA ILE A 264 -30.36 -3.47 -0.25
C ILE A 264 -31.22 -4.28 0.73
N THR A 265 -30.96 -5.57 0.88
CA THR A 265 -31.68 -6.46 1.80
C THR A 265 -30.81 -6.80 3.01
N LEU A 266 -31.41 -7.42 4.03
CA LEU A 266 -30.65 -7.92 5.19
C LEU A 266 -29.58 -8.95 4.78
N ALA A 267 -29.83 -9.75 3.73
CA ALA A 267 -28.86 -10.71 3.20
C ALA A 267 -27.59 -10.03 2.66
N HIS A 268 -27.72 -8.84 2.03
CA HIS A 268 -26.55 -8.07 1.63
C HIS A 268 -25.76 -7.55 2.85
N VAL A 269 -26.45 -7.18 3.93
CA VAL A 269 -25.80 -6.78 5.18
C VAL A 269 -25.11 -7.96 5.86
N ASP A 270 -25.69 -9.16 5.82
CA ASP A 270 -25.06 -10.38 6.32
C ASP A 270 -23.78 -10.72 5.54
N HIS A 271 -23.81 -10.57 4.21
CA HIS A 271 -22.63 -10.74 3.37
C HIS A 271 -21.53 -9.72 3.71
N LEU A 272 -21.92 -8.45 3.96
CA LEU A 272 -21.00 -7.42 4.45
C LEU A 272 -20.39 -7.79 5.81
N LEU A 273 -21.20 -8.25 6.76
CA LEU A 273 -20.73 -8.67 8.08
C LEU A 273 -19.78 -9.86 8.00
N HIS A 274 -20.07 -10.83 7.13
CA HIS A 274 -19.20 -11.98 6.89
C HIS A 274 -17.84 -11.56 6.31
N SER A 275 -17.86 -10.75 5.24
CA SER A 275 -16.64 -10.20 4.64
C SER A 275 -15.85 -9.38 5.66
N LEU A 276 -16.51 -8.51 6.41
CA LEU A 276 -15.88 -7.70 7.46
C LEU A 276 -15.21 -8.58 8.51
N ASN A 277 -15.89 -9.61 9.05
CA ASN A 277 -15.31 -10.50 10.05
C ASN A 277 -14.08 -11.23 9.52
N HIS A 278 -14.14 -11.75 8.29
CA HIS A 278 -13.01 -12.41 7.65
C HIS A 278 -11.80 -11.48 7.49
N GLN A 279 -12.02 -10.26 6.98
CA GLN A 279 -10.93 -9.29 6.81
C GLN A 279 -10.38 -8.78 8.15
N LEU A 280 -11.22 -8.69 9.19
CA LEU A 280 -10.80 -8.34 10.56
C LEU A 280 -9.89 -9.39 11.18
N GLU A 281 -10.07 -10.67 10.89
CA GLU A 281 -9.19 -11.75 11.35
C GLU A 281 -7.79 -11.60 10.75
N ILE A 282 -7.69 -11.29 9.45
CA ILE A 282 -6.43 -11.02 8.75
C ILE A 282 -5.73 -9.79 9.34
N LEU A 283 -6.47 -8.70 9.56
CA LEU A 283 -5.94 -7.50 10.21
C LEU A 283 -5.40 -7.81 11.61
N ASN A 284 -6.16 -8.56 12.42
CA ASN A 284 -5.74 -8.92 13.77
C ASN A 284 -4.47 -9.79 13.77
N ALA A 285 -4.38 -10.76 12.87
CA ALA A 285 -3.20 -11.59 12.69
C ALA A 285 -2.00 -10.72 12.31
N THR A 286 -2.15 -9.85 11.30
CA THR A 286 -1.09 -8.94 10.83
C THR A 286 -0.58 -8.03 11.95
N VAL A 287 -1.47 -7.40 12.72
CA VAL A 287 -1.06 -6.51 13.82
C VAL A 287 -0.37 -7.28 14.96
N LYS A 288 -0.79 -8.52 15.25
CA LYS A 288 -0.12 -9.37 16.25
C LYS A 288 1.28 -9.78 15.79
N GLN A 289 1.37 -10.23 14.54
CA GLN A 289 2.60 -10.72 13.91
C GLN A 289 3.61 -9.61 13.64
N ARG A 290 3.17 -8.36 13.45
CA ARG A 290 4.06 -7.21 13.20
C ARG A 290 5.13 -7.01 14.28
N LYS A 291 4.81 -7.27 15.55
CA LYS A 291 5.80 -7.17 16.64
C LYS A 291 6.86 -8.27 16.54
N ALA A 292 6.42 -9.51 16.36
CA ALA A 292 7.32 -10.65 16.17
C ALA A 292 8.20 -10.47 14.92
N PHE A 293 7.63 -9.96 13.83
CA PHE A 293 8.36 -9.60 12.62
C PHE A 293 9.46 -8.57 12.90
N ALA A 294 9.15 -7.48 13.61
CA ALA A 294 10.15 -6.47 13.96
C ALA A 294 11.28 -7.04 14.84
N GLU A 295 10.97 -7.91 15.80
CA GLU A 295 11.95 -8.58 16.66
C GLU A 295 12.85 -9.56 15.87
N LEU A 296 12.28 -10.31 14.91
CA LEU A 296 13.04 -11.22 14.04
C LEU A 296 13.94 -10.49 13.04
N VAL A 297 13.50 -9.35 12.52
CA VAL A 297 14.35 -8.50 11.68
C VAL A 297 15.49 -7.91 12.49
N ALA A 298 15.20 -7.40 13.71
CA ALA A 298 16.21 -6.82 14.58
C ALA A 298 17.25 -7.85 15.11
N SER A 299 16.89 -9.13 15.19
CA SER A 299 17.84 -10.20 15.55
C SER A 299 18.75 -10.64 14.40
N SER A 300 18.45 -10.21 13.17
CA SER A 300 19.20 -10.54 11.97
C SER A 300 20.21 -9.44 11.65
N ASN A 301 21.48 -9.80 11.43
CA ASN A 301 22.54 -8.81 11.14
C ASN A 301 22.44 -8.21 9.73
N ASN A 302 21.86 -8.94 8.78
CA ASN A 302 21.79 -8.56 7.36
C ASN A 302 20.43 -7.97 6.96
N LEU A 303 19.53 -7.71 7.90
CA LEU A 303 18.22 -7.16 7.60
C LEU A 303 17.99 -5.86 8.35
N GLU A 304 17.39 -4.90 7.65
CA GLU A 304 16.95 -3.64 8.22
C GLU A 304 15.43 -3.50 8.05
N LEU A 305 14.76 -3.12 9.13
CA LEU A 305 13.33 -2.85 9.11
C LEU A 305 13.09 -1.45 8.53
N VAL A 306 12.25 -1.37 7.50
CA VAL A 306 11.91 -0.12 6.81
C VAL A 306 10.42 0.16 6.93
N GLU A 307 10.09 1.40 7.32
CA GLU A 307 8.72 1.88 7.30
C GLU A 307 8.35 2.38 5.89
N ILE A 308 7.28 1.82 5.35
CA ILE A 308 6.72 2.19 4.04
C ILE A 308 5.53 3.13 4.28
N PRO A 309 5.56 4.37 3.77
CA PRO A 309 4.47 5.32 3.96
C PRO A 309 3.17 4.80 3.31
N GLY A 310 2.04 4.97 3.99
CA GLY A 310 0.73 4.53 3.49
C GLY A 310 0.51 3.01 3.47
N TRP A 311 1.41 2.20 4.03
CA TRP A 311 1.31 0.73 3.97
C TRP A 311 0.56 0.12 5.17
N ALA A 312 -0.32 -0.85 4.87
CA ALA A 312 -1.18 -1.52 5.85
C ALA A 312 -0.64 -2.90 6.32
N GLY A 313 0.53 -3.35 5.84
CA GLY A 313 1.07 -4.69 6.11
C GLY A 313 2.00 -4.81 7.32
N LEU A 314 2.84 -5.84 7.31
CA LEU A 314 3.89 -6.04 8.32
C LEU A 314 4.97 -4.95 8.27
N GLY A 315 5.40 -4.56 7.07
CA GLY A 315 6.42 -3.54 6.83
C GLY A 315 7.28 -3.81 5.61
N GLY A 316 8.38 -3.08 5.48
CA GLY A 316 9.44 -3.33 4.50
C GLY A 316 10.68 -3.92 5.17
N VAL A 317 11.43 -4.72 4.43
CA VAL A 317 12.75 -5.23 4.86
C VAL A 317 13.76 -4.94 3.78
N ARG A 318 14.92 -4.41 4.16
CA ARG A 318 16.09 -4.32 3.29
C ARG A 318 17.11 -5.35 3.66
N TYR A 319 17.72 -5.93 2.64
CA TYR A 319 18.88 -6.77 2.79
C TYR A 319 20.15 -5.90 2.72
N LEU A 320 21.02 -6.04 3.72
CA LEU A 320 22.28 -5.33 3.88
C LEU A 320 23.47 -6.29 3.75
N ILE A 321 24.49 -5.86 3.00
CA ILE A 321 25.75 -6.59 2.83
C ILE A 321 26.75 -6.13 3.90
N ASP A 322 27.47 -7.07 4.53
CA ASP A 322 28.44 -6.78 5.58
C ASP A 322 29.60 -5.87 5.13
N LEU A 323 29.98 -5.91 3.84
CA LEU A 323 31.03 -5.06 3.27
C LEU A 323 30.69 -3.56 3.34
N TRP A 324 29.41 -3.19 3.25
CA TRP A 324 28.97 -1.78 3.20
C TRP A 324 28.91 -1.11 4.59
N LEU A 325 29.18 -1.88 5.65
CA LEU A 325 29.37 -1.36 6.99
C LEU A 325 30.83 -0.91 7.25
N THR A 326 31.73 -1.09 6.26
CA THR A 326 33.13 -0.65 6.38
C THR A 326 33.27 0.84 6.01
N PRO A 327 34.07 1.63 6.76
CA PRO A 327 34.15 3.09 6.61
C PRO A 327 34.89 3.59 5.36
N ASP A 328 35.39 2.70 4.50
CA ASP A 328 36.25 3.05 3.36
C ASP A 328 35.49 3.29 2.04
N LEU A 329 34.16 3.06 2.01
CA LEU A 329 33.30 3.24 0.83
C LEU A 329 32.51 4.55 0.87
N ASP A 330 32.39 5.21 -0.29
CA ASP A 330 31.52 6.38 -0.45
C ASP A 330 30.06 6.01 -0.10
N PRO A 331 29.43 6.68 0.88
CA PRO A 331 28.11 6.29 1.40
C PRO A 331 26.99 6.30 0.34
N GLU A 332 27.10 7.19 -0.65
CA GLU A 332 26.09 7.33 -1.71
C GLU A 332 26.15 6.18 -2.71
N THR A 333 27.36 5.71 -3.03
CA THR A 333 27.58 4.57 -3.94
C THR A 333 27.11 3.27 -3.27
N ALA A 334 27.44 3.08 -1.99
CA ALA A 334 26.98 1.93 -1.21
C ALA A 334 25.44 1.86 -1.12
N LYS A 335 24.76 3.00 -0.97
CA LYS A 335 23.29 3.07 -0.98
C LYS A 335 22.70 2.75 -2.36
N ALA A 336 23.31 3.23 -3.43
CA ALA A 336 22.86 2.95 -4.79
C ALA A 336 22.97 1.45 -5.12
N ASP A 337 24.07 0.82 -4.72
CA ASP A 337 24.29 -0.62 -4.91
C ASP A 337 23.34 -1.44 -4.04
N ALA A 338 23.12 -1.04 -2.78
CA ALA A 338 22.11 -1.64 -1.91
C ALA A 338 20.71 -1.56 -2.52
N ASN A 339 20.38 -0.43 -3.13
CA ASN A 339 19.10 -0.23 -3.79
C ASN A 339 18.93 -1.17 -5.00
N ALA A 340 19.95 -1.27 -5.85
CA ALA A 340 19.96 -2.17 -7.01
C ALA A 340 19.86 -3.65 -6.59
N LEU A 341 20.58 -4.04 -5.54
CA LEU A 341 20.54 -5.38 -4.97
C LEU A 341 19.13 -5.73 -4.48
N ASN A 342 18.50 -4.84 -3.71
CA ASN A 342 17.15 -5.06 -3.18
C ASN A 342 16.10 -5.14 -4.30
N VAL A 343 16.26 -4.40 -5.40
CA VAL A 343 15.41 -4.56 -6.60
C VAL A 343 15.57 -5.95 -7.21
N HIS A 344 16.81 -6.41 -7.41
CA HIS A 344 17.08 -7.73 -7.98
C HIS A 344 16.59 -8.86 -7.06
N LEU A 345 16.76 -8.70 -5.74
CA LEU A 345 16.25 -9.60 -4.71
C LEU A 345 14.72 -9.75 -4.83
N VAL A 346 13.98 -8.65 -4.91
CA VAL A 346 12.53 -8.69 -5.08
C VAL A 346 12.13 -9.36 -6.38
N GLN A 347 12.83 -9.10 -7.49
CA GLN A 347 12.53 -9.75 -8.78
C GLN A 347 12.69 -11.27 -8.68
N LYS A 348 13.75 -11.76 -8.03
CA LYS A 348 13.99 -13.18 -7.82
C LYS A 348 12.95 -13.80 -6.88
N LEU A 349 12.66 -13.14 -5.76
CA LEU A 349 11.63 -13.58 -4.81
C LEU A 349 10.24 -13.65 -5.46
N LYS A 350 9.89 -12.65 -6.29
CA LYS A 350 8.60 -12.59 -7.00
C LYS A 350 8.45 -13.71 -8.04
N ALA A 351 9.56 -14.21 -8.60
CA ALA A 351 9.54 -15.36 -9.50
C ALA A 351 9.25 -16.67 -8.75
N THR A 352 9.63 -16.76 -7.47
CA THR A 352 9.33 -17.92 -6.61
C THR A 352 7.93 -17.82 -6.01
N ASP A 353 7.56 -16.65 -5.48
CA ASP A 353 6.27 -16.40 -4.85
C ASP A 353 5.74 -14.99 -5.20
N SER A 354 4.56 -14.96 -5.78
CA SER A 354 3.84 -13.73 -6.15
C SER A 354 3.49 -12.80 -4.98
N ALA A 355 3.55 -13.29 -3.74
CA ALA A 355 3.30 -12.51 -2.53
C ALA A 355 4.35 -11.40 -2.30
N PHE A 356 5.57 -11.57 -2.82
CA PHE A 356 6.62 -10.57 -2.69
C PHE A 356 6.47 -9.44 -3.70
N SER A 357 6.66 -8.21 -3.22
CA SER A 357 6.55 -7.01 -4.05
C SER A 357 7.60 -5.97 -3.65
N LEU A 358 7.88 -5.07 -4.57
CA LEU A 358 8.80 -3.96 -4.35
C LEU A 358 8.08 -2.89 -3.52
N GLY A 359 8.71 -2.44 -2.45
CA GLY A 359 8.29 -1.29 -1.65
C GLY A 359 9.36 -0.21 -1.69
N GLU A 360 8.96 1.03 -1.43
CA GLU A 360 9.84 2.18 -1.31
C GLU A 360 9.74 2.72 0.12
N GLY A 361 10.88 2.89 0.79
CA GLY A 361 10.94 3.47 2.13
C GLY A 361 10.71 4.99 2.11
N ALA A 362 10.52 5.59 3.29
CA ALA A 362 10.37 7.05 3.42
C ALA A 362 11.59 7.87 2.95
N ASP A 363 12.75 7.21 2.85
CA ASP A 363 14.03 7.71 2.34
C ASP A 363 14.19 7.55 0.80
N GLY A 364 13.20 6.98 0.10
CA GLY A 364 13.23 6.80 -1.35
C GLY A 364 14.03 5.58 -1.83
N HIS A 365 14.50 4.71 -0.93
CA HIS A 365 15.22 3.49 -1.29
C HIS A 365 14.30 2.26 -1.30
N ASN A 366 14.55 1.32 -2.20
CA ASN A 366 13.74 0.12 -2.37
C ASN A 366 13.93 -0.87 -1.23
N CYS A 367 12.89 -1.66 -0.97
CA CYS A 367 12.85 -2.72 0.03
C CYS A 367 11.90 -3.84 -0.41
N VAL A 368 12.03 -5.00 0.23
CA VAL A 368 11.08 -6.11 0.10
C VAL A 368 9.84 -5.77 0.93
N ARG A 369 8.68 -5.65 0.28
CA ARG A 369 7.41 -5.29 0.93
C ARG A 369 6.67 -6.53 1.42
N PHE A 370 6.36 -6.57 2.71
CA PHE A 370 5.54 -7.62 3.34
C PHE A 370 4.11 -7.13 3.55
N GLY A 371 3.16 -7.86 2.96
CA GLY A 371 1.74 -7.52 2.99
C GLY A 371 0.98 -7.97 4.23
N MET A 372 -0.30 -8.20 4.02
CA MET A 372 -1.22 -8.74 5.02
C MET A 372 -0.95 -10.24 5.19
N VAL A 373 -1.04 -10.71 6.44
CA VAL A 373 -0.75 -12.10 6.80
C VAL A 373 -1.89 -12.70 7.62
N THR A 374 -2.05 -14.01 7.48
CA THR A 374 -3.01 -14.80 8.26
C THR A 374 -2.33 -15.37 9.51
N ALA A 375 -3.12 -15.89 10.44
CA ALA A 375 -2.57 -16.47 11.68
C ALA A 375 -1.64 -17.67 11.43
N GLU A 376 -1.81 -18.35 10.30
CA GLU A 376 -1.05 -19.54 9.89
C GLU A 376 0.24 -19.20 9.14
N THR A 377 0.43 -17.93 8.74
CA THR A 377 1.62 -17.53 7.98
C THR A 377 2.86 -17.58 8.88
N ASP A 378 3.87 -18.37 8.49
CA ASP A 378 5.15 -18.42 9.19
C ASP A 378 6.09 -17.30 8.70
N ILE A 379 6.20 -16.26 9.52
CA ILE A 379 7.05 -15.10 9.26
C ILE A 379 8.53 -15.50 9.20
N SER A 380 8.94 -16.48 10.01
CA SER A 380 10.35 -16.89 10.13
C SER A 380 10.82 -17.54 8.84
N GLU A 381 9.97 -18.37 8.22
CA GLU A 381 10.24 -18.99 6.93
C GLU A 381 10.34 -17.94 5.82
N LEU A 382 9.42 -16.97 5.79
CA LEU A 382 9.45 -15.90 4.80
C LEU A 382 10.73 -15.04 4.93
N LEU A 383 11.14 -14.69 6.16
CA LEU A 383 12.39 -13.96 6.39
C LEU A 383 13.62 -14.79 6.03
N ALA A 384 13.60 -16.10 6.33
CA ALA A 384 14.68 -17.02 5.95
C ALA A 384 14.81 -17.12 4.42
N LEU A 385 13.70 -17.11 3.68
CA LEU A 385 13.70 -17.08 2.22
C LEU A 385 14.37 -15.80 1.69
N VAL A 386 14.03 -14.64 2.27
CA VAL A 386 14.68 -13.36 1.91
C VAL A 386 16.18 -13.40 2.17
N LEU A 387 16.59 -13.90 3.35
CA LEU A 387 18.01 -14.03 3.73
C LEU A 387 18.78 -14.98 2.81
N ASN A 388 18.22 -16.15 2.51
CA ASN A 388 18.87 -17.15 1.66
C ASN A 388 19.02 -16.64 0.23
N THR A 389 17.96 -16.00 -0.30
CA THR A 389 17.99 -15.40 -1.64
C THR A 389 18.97 -14.23 -1.71
N GLY A 390 19.04 -13.39 -0.67
CA GLY A 390 20.01 -12.31 -0.55
C GLY A 390 21.45 -12.81 -0.59
N LYS A 391 21.76 -13.83 0.22
CA LYS A 391 23.10 -14.47 0.27
C LYS A 391 23.49 -15.12 -1.05
N GLU A 392 22.53 -15.72 -1.76
CA GLU A 392 22.79 -16.32 -3.07
C GLU A 392 23.10 -15.27 -4.15
N ILE A 393 22.41 -14.12 -4.11
CA ILE A 393 22.71 -13.01 -5.02
C ILE A 393 24.06 -12.37 -4.66
N GLU A 394 24.37 -12.22 -3.38
CA GLU A 394 25.66 -11.73 -2.90
C GLU A 394 26.81 -12.63 -3.36
N SER A 395 26.68 -13.96 -3.18
CA SER A 395 27.72 -14.91 -3.61
C SER A 395 27.89 -14.91 -5.13
N SER A 396 26.79 -14.84 -5.88
CA SER A 396 26.82 -14.73 -7.35
C SER A 396 27.51 -13.45 -7.82
N SER A 397 27.28 -12.33 -7.12
CA SER A 397 27.90 -11.03 -7.44
C SER A 397 29.41 -11.06 -7.17
N LYS A 398 29.84 -11.63 -6.03
CA LYS A 398 31.26 -11.84 -5.70
C LYS A 398 31.95 -12.73 -6.73
N ILE A 399 31.28 -13.78 -7.22
CA ILE A 399 31.83 -14.66 -8.27
C ILE A 399 32.02 -13.87 -9.57
N LEU A 400 31.08 -13.00 -9.94
CA LEU A 400 31.19 -12.17 -11.15
C LEU A 400 32.31 -11.14 -11.05
N GLU A 401 32.50 -10.49 -9.90
CA GLU A 401 33.64 -9.59 -9.67
C GLU A 401 34.97 -10.36 -9.78
N GLN A 402 35.09 -11.52 -9.13
CA GLN A 402 36.28 -12.37 -9.24
C GLN A 402 36.55 -12.81 -10.68
N MET A 403 35.52 -13.19 -11.44
CA MET A 403 35.67 -13.54 -12.86
C MET A 403 36.08 -12.33 -13.71
N THR A 404 35.56 -11.15 -13.40
CA THR A 404 35.92 -9.91 -14.11
C THR A 404 37.39 -9.56 -13.87
N ASP A 405 37.87 -9.66 -12.64
CA ASP A 405 39.29 -9.46 -12.31
C ASP A 405 40.20 -10.48 -13.00
N ILE A 406 39.79 -11.76 -13.05
CA ILE A 406 40.53 -12.81 -13.76
C ILE A 406 40.57 -12.53 -15.26
N VAL A 407 39.45 -12.09 -15.85
CA VAL A 407 39.39 -11.73 -17.28
C VAL A 407 40.24 -10.49 -17.57
N GLN A 408 40.16 -9.45 -16.75
CA GLN A 408 40.97 -8.25 -16.94
C GLN A 408 42.46 -8.56 -16.86
N LYS A 409 42.90 -9.28 -15.81
CA LYS A 409 44.30 -9.72 -15.67
C LYS A 409 44.70 -10.68 -16.77
N GLY A 410 43.80 -11.54 -17.22
CA GLY A 410 44.02 -12.44 -18.35
C GLY A 410 44.23 -11.68 -19.66
N ILE A 411 43.47 -10.61 -19.91
CA ILE A 411 43.66 -9.73 -21.07
C ILE A 411 45.02 -9.00 -20.97
N GLU A 412 45.32 -8.42 -19.80
CA GLU A 412 46.59 -7.73 -19.56
C GLU A 412 47.79 -8.67 -19.80
N ALA A 413 47.80 -9.84 -19.17
CA ALA A 413 48.85 -10.85 -19.34
C ALA A 413 48.92 -11.36 -20.79
N ALA A 414 47.79 -11.57 -21.48
CA ALA A 414 47.78 -11.94 -22.88
C ALA A 414 48.40 -10.85 -23.77
N THR A 415 48.10 -9.57 -23.50
CA THR A 415 48.67 -8.46 -24.26
C THR A 415 50.16 -8.29 -24.02
N GLU A 416 50.63 -8.55 -22.80
CA GLU A 416 52.04 -8.51 -22.44
C GLU A 416 52.82 -9.66 -23.09
N ASP A 417 52.29 -10.89 -23.04
CA ASP A 417 52.90 -12.05 -23.71
C ASP A 417 52.97 -11.85 -25.23
N LEU A 418 51.91 -11.30 -25.84
CA LEU A 418 51.92 -10.97 -27.27
C LEU A 418 52.95 -9.88 -27.61
N LYS A 419 53.14 -8.88 -26.74
CA LYS A 419 54.19 -7.86 -26.92
C LYS A 419 55.57 -8.46 -26.80
N ARG A 420 55.83 -9.27 -25.77
CA ARG A 420 57.13 -9.93 -25.55
C ARG A 420 57.48 -10.84 -26.73
N GLU A 421 56.54 -11.64 -27.23
CA GLU A 421 56.79 -12.49 -28.40
C GLU A 421 56.97 -11.66 -29.69
N ASN A 422 56.29 -10.53 -29.84
CA ASN A 422 56.52 -9.63 -30.97
C ASN A 422 57.93 -8.99 -30.90
N GLU A 423 58.39 -8.62 -29.71
CA GLU A 423 59.77 -8.14 -29.49
C GLU A 423 60.80 -9.25 -29.77
N GLU A 424 60.56 -10.49 -29.32
CA GLU A 424 61.37 -11.65 -29.64
C GLU A 424 61.39 -11.93 -31.15
N ARG A 425 60.24 -11.81 -31.82
CA ARG A 425 60.13 -11.94 -33.28
C ARG A 425 60.94 -10.86 -33.99
N LEU A 426 60.85 -9.59 -33.56
CA LEU A 426 61.65 -8.50 -34.11
C LEU A 426 63.15 -8.74 -33.89
N TRP A 427 63.52 -9.30 -32.73
CA TRP A 427 64.89 -9.73 -32.42
C TRP A 427 65.37 -10.86 -33.34
N GLN A 428 64.53 -11.87 -33.57
CA GLN A 428 64.82 -13.02 -34.45
C GLN A 428 64.88 -12.62 -35.93
N GLU A 429 63.99 -11.74 -36.38
CA GLU A 429 63.98 -11.23 -37.75
C GLU A 429 65.15 -10.27 -38.02
N GLY A 430 65.76 -9.71 -36.96
CA GLY A 430 66.92 -8.84 -37.01
C GLY A 430 66.58 -7.43 -37.53
N ILE A 431 67.14 -6.40 -36.87
CA ILE A 431 66.89 -4.98 -37.18
C ILE A 431 67.14 -4.63 -38.67
N VAL A 432 68.00 -5.40 -39.35
CA VAL A 432 68.41 -5.18 -40.75
C VAL A 432 67.23 -5.31 -41.74
N ARG A 433 66.21 -6.13 -41.44
CA ARG A 433 65.02 -6.30 -42.30
C ARG A 433 64.10 -5.08 -42.34
N HIS A 434 64.15 -4.22 -41.33
CA HIS A 434 63.23 -3.09 -41.15
C HIS A 434 63.80 -1.75 -41.65
N ILE A 435 65.02 -1.75 -42.20
CA ILE A 435 65.66 -0.57 -42.79
C ILE A 435 65.16 -0.41 -44.23
N PRO A 436 64.61 0.77 -44.63
CA PRO A 436 63.83 0.97 -45.86
C PRO A 436 64.57 0.78 -47.21
N ILE A 437 65.83 0.33 -47.21
CA ILE A 437 66.62 0.08 -48.43
C ILE A 437 67.31 -1.30 -48.35
N VAL A 438 67.97 -1.61 -47.23
CA VAL A 438 68.66 -2.89 -47.05
C VAL A 438 67.68 -4.04 -46.79
N GLY A 439 66.52 -3.74 -46.20
CA GLY A 439 65.49 -4.74 -45.91
C GLY A 439 64.86 -5.37 -47.15
N SER A 440 64.71 -4.60 -48.25
CA SER A 440 64.12 -5.11 -49.50
C SER A 440 65.01 -6.16 -50.18
N LEU A 441 66.34 -5.94 -50.18
CA LEU A 441 67.33 -6.89 -50.69
C LEU A 441 67.42 -8.15 -49.83
N TYR A 442 67.38 -8.01 -48.51
CA TYR A 442 67.44 -9.16 -47.60
C TYR A 442 66.16 -10.01 -47.64
N ASN A 443 64.98 -9.39 -47.78
CA ASN A 443 63.72 -10.10 -47.95
C ASN A 443 63.60 -10.82 -49.30
N TRP A 444 64.28 -10.35 -50.35
CA TRP A 444 64.38 -11.07 -51.62
C TRP A 444 65.29 -12.31 -51.52
N PHE A 445 66.41 -12.21 -50.79
CA PHE A 445 67.34 -13.33 -50.63
C PHE A 445 66.88 -14.35 -49.56
N SER A 446 66.09 -13.92 -48.57
CA SER A 446 65.50 -14.76 -47.52
C SER A 446 64.05 -14.35 -47.26
N PRO A 447 63.08 -14.99 -47.95
CA PRO A 447 61.67 -14.67 -47.75
C PRO A 447 61.24 -14.95 -46.30
N PRO A 448 60.43 -14.07 -45.67
CA PRO A 448 59.99 -14.27 -44.31
C PRO A 448 59.05 -15.49 -44.20
N PRO A 449 59.04 -16.20 -43.06
CA PRO A 449 58.05 -17.23 -42.80
C PRO A 449 56.63 -16.64 -42.85
N PRO A 450 55.61 -17.44 -43.24
CA PRO A 450 54.24 -16.95 -43.34
C PRO A 450 53.77 -16.40 -41.99
N PRO A 451 53.02 -15.28 -41.97
CA PRO A 451 52.53 -14.70 -40.72
C PRO A 451 51.51 -15.64 -40.09
N GLY A 452 51.94 -16.45 -39.13
CA GLY A 452 51.05 -17.15 -38.22
C GLY A 452 50.42 -16.14 -37.28
N ILE A 453 49.12 -15.88 -37.40
CA ILE A 453 48.38 -15.10 -36.40
C ILE A 453 48.28 -15.97 -35.15
N LYS A 454 49.15 -15.71 -34.17
CA LYS A 454 49.13 -16.39 -32.88
C LYS A 454 48.09 -15.72 -31.99
N GLY A 455 47.18 -16.52 -31.44
CA GLY A 455 46.21 -16.06 -30.45
C GLY A 455 46.47 -16.69 -29.08
N ARG A 456 45.81 -16.11 -28.08
CA ARG A 456 45.70 -16.67 -26.73
C ARG A 456 44.23 -16.89 -26.41
N ALA A 457 43.94 -17.99 -25.73
CA ALA A 457 42.63 -18.28 -25.17
C ALA A 457 42.77 -18.35 -23.66
N LEU A 458 41.91 -17.64 -22.94
CA LEU A 458 41.86 -17.71 -21.48
C LEU A 458 40.87 -18.82 -21.09
N ASP A 459 41.35 -19.84 -20.37
CA ASP A 459 40.47 -20.79 -19.70
C ASP A 459 40.01 -20.18 -18.37
N LEU A 460 38.74 -19.82 -18.30
CA LEU A 460 38.10 -19.21 -17.13
C LEU A 460 38.02 -20.16 -15.93
N THR A 461 38.01 -21.47 -16.17
CA THR A 461 37.90 -22.46 -15.09
C THR A 461 39.24 -22.77 -14.45
N ALA A 462 40.31 -22.79 -15.24
CA ALA A 462 41.66 -23.01 -14.76
C ALA A 462 42.41 -21.71 -14.39
N GLY A 463 41.96 -20.54 -14.88
CA GLY A 463 42.65 -19.27 -14.70
C GLY A 463 44.00 -19.23 -15.42
N VAL A 464 44.10 -19.92 -16.56
CA VAL A 464 45.34 -20.12 -17.32
C VAL A 464 45.17 -19.59 -18.73
N LEU A 465 46.20 -18.89 -19.22
CA LEU A 465 46.31 -18.50 -20.62
C LEU A 465 46.92 -19.63 -21.44
N GLU A 466 46.21 -20.04 -22.47
CA GLU A 466 46.59 -21.11 -23.39
C GLU A 466 46.84 -20.56 -24.81
N SER A 467 47.79 -21.17 -25.52
CA SER A 467 48.05 -20.82 -26.93
C SER A 467 46.96 -21.38 -27.85
N THR A 468 46.41 -20.56 -28.74
CA THR A 468 45.40 -21.01 -29.72
C THR A 468 45.98 -21.77 -30.91
N GLU A 469 47.30 -21.92 -30.99
CA GLU A 469 47.97 -22.60 -32.11
C GLU A 469 47.52 -24.06 -32.26
N ASN A 470 47.35 -24.79 -31.16
CA ASN A 470 46.86 -26.18 -31.18
C ASN A 470 45.41 -26.28 -31.67
N ILE A 471 44.57 -25.30 -31.30
CA ILE A 471 43.16 -25.24 -31.73
C ILE A 471 43.09 -24.98 -33.23
N TYR A 472 43.90 -24.03 -33.73
CA TYR A 472 44.00 -23.73 -35.16
C TYR A 472 44.52 -24.92 -35.96
N GLN A 473 45.59 -25.58 -35.49
CA GLN A 473 46.16 -26.75 -36.16
C GLN A 473 45.17 -27.91 -36.23
N TYR A 474 44.45 -28.19 -35.14
CA TYR A 474 43.42 -29.22 -35.10
C TYR A 474 42.28 -28.95 -36.08
N HIS A 475 41.74 -27.72 -36.10
CA HIS A 475 40.65 -27.36 -37.02
C HIS A 475 41.10 -27.25 -38.50
N MET A 476 42.35 -26.88 -38.77
CA MET A 476 42.92 -26.89 -40.12
C MET A 476 43.10 -28.31 -40.68
N GLN A 477 43.51 -29.27 -39.84
CA GLN A 477 43.63 -30.68 -40.23
C GLN A 477 42.29 -31.30 -40.65
N ILE A 478 41.19 -30.89 -40.00
CA ILE A 478 39.83 -31.33 -40.37
C ILE A 478 39.40 -30.76 -41.73
N ARG A 479 39.74 -29.50 -42.05
CA ARG A 479 39.35 -28.87 -43.33
C ARG A 479 40.12 -29.40 -44.56
N HIS A 480 41.33 -29.93 -44.39
CA HIS A 480 42.15 -30.47 -45.48
C HIS A 480 41.92 -31.96 -45.77
N GLY A 481 40.84 -32.57 -45.25
CA GLY A 481 40.35 -33.85 -45.77
C GLY A 481 41.13 -35.09 -45.34
N ALA A 482 41.70 -35.11 -44.13
CA ALA A 482 42.14 -36.36 -43.51
C ALA A 482 40.99 -36.98 -42.69
N THR A 483 40.54 -38.16 -43.06
CA THR A 483 39.54 -38.96 -42.33
C THR A 483 40.06 -39.34 -40.94
N PRO A 484 39.29 -39.19 -39.84
CA PRO A 484 39.74 -39.62 -38.53
C PRO A 484 39.61 -41.16 -38.39
N PRO A 485 40.58 -41.87 -37.77
CA PRO A 485 40.33 -43.23 -37.32
C PRO A 485 39.40 -43.19 -36.10
N ARG A 486 38.41 -44.08 -36.12
CA ARG A 486 37.34 -44.22 -35.13
C ARG A 486 37.89 -44.79 -33.82
N ALA A 487 38.01 -43.97 -32.76
CA ALA A 487 37.79 -44.34 -31.35
C ALA A 487 38.07 -43.16 -30.38
N GLU A 488 37.16 -42.99 -29.42
CA GLU A 488 37.27 -42.24 -28.15
C GLU A 488 37.37 -40.71 -28.20
N THR A 489 36.40 -40.06 -27.53
CA THR A 489 36.37 -38.64 -27.14
C THR A 489 37.64 -38.27 -26.38
N LYS A 490 38.67 -37.83 -27.10
CA LYS A 490 39.85 -37.18 -26.53
C LYS A 490 39.77 -35.68 -26.81
N LEU A 491 39.85 -34.92 -25.72
CA LEU A 491 40.04 -33.47 -25.69
C LEU A 491 41.23 -33.07 -26.61
N PRO A 492 41.24 -31.83 -27.14
CA PRO A 492 42.38 -31.32 -27.90
C PRO A 492 43.69 -31.48 -27.10
N PRO A 493 44.84 -31.64 -27.79
CA PRO A 493 46.12 -31.83 -27.12
C PRO A 493 46.45 -30.64 -26.21
N ALA A 494 46.90 -30.94 -24.97
CA ALA A 494 47.26 -29.93 -23.98
C ALA A 494 48.33 -28.97 -24.54
N PRO A 495 48.18 -27.65 -24.34
CA PRO A 495 49.09 -26.66 -24.89
C PRO A 495 50.48 -26.74 -24.26
N SER A 496 51.51 -26.47 -25.06
CA SER A 496 52.92 -26.51 -24.69
C SER A 496 53.39 -25.34 -23.82
N VAL A 497 52.58 -24.28 -23.71
CA VAL A 497 52.86 -23.09 -22.91
C VAL A 497 51.60 -22.70 -22.14
N GLN A 498 51.68 -22.73 -20.82
CA GLN A 498 50.63 -22.32 -19.90
C GLN A 498 51.18 -21.23 -18.99
N THR A 499 50.60 -20.04 -19.07
CA THR A 499 50.91 -18.93 -18.15
C THR A 499 49.80 -18.85 -17.11
N THR A 500 50.14 -19.09 -15.83
CA THR A 500 49.18 -19.03 -14.72
C THR A 500 48.91 -17.58 -14.35
N VAL A 501 47.63 -17.21 -14.20
CA VAL A 501 47.21 -15.82 -13.91
C VAL A 501 46.92 -15.62 -12.40
N THR A 502 47.19 -16.62 -11.56
CA THR A 502 46.94 -16.58 -10.11
C THR A 502 48.14 -16.05 -9.31
N PRO A 503 47.91 -15.30 -8.21
CA PRO A 503 48.98 -14.83 -7.34
C PRO A 503 49.57 -16.00 -6.53
N THR A 504 50.90 -16.07 -6.50
CA THR A 504 51.67 -16.89 -5.56
C THR A 504 51.43 -16.39 -4.14
N SER A 505 50.75 -17.18 -3.31
CA SER A 505 50.82 -17.05 -1.86
C SER A 505 52.17 -17.59 -1.37
N ALA A 506 52.71 -16.96 -0.33
CA ALA A 506 54.10 -17.00 0.08
C ALA A 506 54.62 -18.35 0.67
N SER A 507 55.95 -18.54 0.57
CA SER A 507 56.85 -19.42 1.38
C SER A 507 56.85 -20.94 1.01
N SER A 508 57.92 -21.74 0.94
CA SER A 508 59.36 -21.73 1.29
C SER A 508 60.08 -22.84 0.46
N PRO A 509 61.44 -22.91 0.40
CA PRO A 509 62.18 -23.71 -0.58
C PRO A 509 62.48 -25.14 -0.11
N SER A 510 62.48 -26.12 -1.01
CA SER A 510 63.10 -27.44 -0.76
C SER A 510 63.94 -27.92 -1.94
N HIS A 511 65.21 -28.20 -1.62
CA HIS A 511 66.25 -28.67 -2.52
C HIS A 511 65.91 -30.04 -3.11
N SER A 512 66.04 -30.16 -4.44
CA SER A 512 66.12 -31.43 -5.15
C SER A 512 67.56 -31.99 -5.08
N ARG A 513 67.71 -33.17 -4.47
CA ARG A 513 68.87 -34.05 -4.70
C ARG A 513 68.55 -34.95 -5.90
N THR A 514 69.22 -34.74 -7.01
CA THR A 514 69.30 -35.68 -8.13
C THR A 514 70.47 -36.64 -7.90
N SER A 515 70.19 -37.94 -8.00
CA SER A 515 71.18 -39.01 -8.08
C SER A 515 70.97 -39.78 -9.38
N SER A 516 71.99 -39.78 -10.24
CA SER A 516 72.18 -40.76 -11.32
C SER A 516 73.69 -40.84 -11.61
N THR A 517 74.38 -41.85 -11.05
CA THR A 517 74.89 -43.06 -11.74
C THR A 517 76.05 -42.83 -12.71
N THR A 518 77.23 -43.39 -12.40
CA THR A 518 78.13 -43.94 -13.42
C THR A 518 78.97 -45.08 -12.83
N SER A 519 78.96 -46.21 -13.52
CA SER A 519 79.67 -47.46 -13.24
C SER A 519 81.12 -47.42 -13.73
N GLY A 520 81.97 -48.26 -13.13
CA GLY A 520 83.42 -48.31 -13.35
C GLY A 520 83.87 -48.58 -14.79
N GLN A 521 85.03 -48.07 -15.18
CA GLN A 521 86.37 -48.52 -14.82
C GLN A 521 87.33 -47.32 -14.83
#